data_AF-A0A521VGA9-F1
#
_entry.id   AF-A0A521VGA9-F1
#
_cell.length_a   1.000
_cell.length_b   1.000
_cell.length_c   1.000
_cell.angle_alpha   90.00
_cell.angle_beta   90.00
_cell.angle_gamma   90.00
#
_symmetry.space_group_name_H-M   'P 1'
#
loop_
_entity.id
_entity.type
_entity.pdbx_description
1 polymer ?
#
loop_
_entity_poly.entity_id
_entity_poly.type
_entity_poly.pdbx_seq_one_letter_code
_entity_poly.pdbx_strand_id
1 'polypeptide(L)'
;MCPSPAAAKGNQALIGKFVARKKSTFSAQIALAWLLAQQPWIMPIPGTTKLHCLAENIGAAAIELTAAELQEMEAASSQIEVVGTRYTAAMEGSTGL
;
A
#
# COMPACT_ATOMS: atom_id res chain seq x y z
N MET A 1 -13.83 -0.11 -8.68
CA MET A 1 -13.07 1.04 -9.22
C MET A 1 -11.60 0.69 -9.10
N CYS A 2 -10.90 0.44 -10.21
CA CYS A 2 -9.44 0.28 -10.17
C CYS A 2 -8.79 1.66 -10.02
N PRO A 3 -7.67 1.79 -9.28
CA PRO A 3 -6.95 3.06 -9.19
C PRO A 3 -6.47 3.53 -10.57
N SER A 4 -6.31 4.84 -10.74
CA SER A 4 -5.76 5.40 -11.99
C SER A 4 -4.35 4.84 -12.23
N PRO A 5 -3.92 4.67 -13.50
CA PRO A 5 -2.57 4.18 -13.80
C PRO A 5 -1.46 5.04 -13.17
N ALA A 6 -1.68 6.34 -13.03
CA ALA A 6 -0.75 7.27 -12.39
C ALA A 6 -0.63 7.00 -10.87
N ALA A 7 -1.76 6.83 -10.17
CA ALA A 7 -1.76 6.45 -8.75
C ALA A 7 -1.09 5.10 -8.53
N ALA A 8 -1.38 4.10 -9.38
CA ALA A 8 -0.76 2.79 -9.31
C ALA A 8 0.77 2.85 -9.50
N LYS A 9 1.25 3.70 -10.41
CA LYS A 9 2.68 3.90 -10.66
C LYS A 9 3.40 4.55 -9.47
N GLY A 10 2.79 5.56 -8.84
CA GLY A 10 3.34 6.20 -7.63
C GLY A 10 3.50 5.19 -6.48
N ASN A 11 2.46 4.39 -6.24
CA ASN A 11 2.46 3.36 -5.20
C ASN A 11 3.52 2.27 -5.49
N GLN A 12 3.65 1.81 -6.74
CA GLN A 12 4.69 0.85 -7.12
C GLN A 12 6.10 1.40 -6.97
N ALA A 13 6.33 2.68 -7.33
CA ALA A 13 7.64 3.30 -7.21
C ALA A 13 8.09 3.43 -5.75
N LEU A 14 7.16 3.71 -4.83
CA LEU A 14 7.43 3.70 -3.39
C LEU A 14 7.91 2.31 -2.95
N ILE A 15 7.06 1.31 -3.15
CA ILE A 15 7.30 -0.06 -2.65
C ILE A 15 8.53 -0.71 -3.31
N GLY A 16 8.76 -0.45 -4.60
CA GLY A 16 9.89 -1.00 -5.35
C GLY A 16 11.25 -0.64 -4.76
N LYS A 17 11.38 0.55 -4.15
CA LYS A 17 12.61 0.98 -3.45
C LYS A 17 12.95 0.09 -2.25
N PHE A 18 11.93 -0.41 -1.56
CA PHE A 18 12.08 -1.24 -0.37
C PHE A 18 12.21 -2.73 -0.71
N VAL A 19 11.52 -3.19 -1.75
CA VAL A 19 11.65 -4.55 -2.32
C VAL A 19 13.08 -4.82 -2.80
N ALA A 20 13.73 -3.84 -3.44
CA ALA A 20 15.10 -3.97 -3.92
C ALA A 20 16.12 -4.25 -2.79
N ARG A 21 15.80 -3.85 -1.55
CA ARG A 21 16.65 -4.05 -0.37
C ARG A 21 16.37 -5.39 0.31
N LYS A 22 15.11 -5.81 0.41
CA LYS A 22 14.71 -7.13 0.92
C LYS A 22 14.62 -8.14 -0.24
N LYS A 23 15.79 -8.63 -0.68
CA LYS A 23 15.92 -9.69 -1.70
C LYS A 23 14.87 -10.79 -1.49
N SER A 24 14.18 -11.16 -2.57
CA SER A 24 13.16 -12.23 -2.62
C SER A 24 11.79 -11.92 -1.98
N THR A 25 11.47 -10.67 -1.66
CA THR A 25 10.14 -10.30 -1.13
C THR A 25 9.25 -9.69 -2.21
N PHE A 26 7.99 -10.11 -2.32
CA PHE A 26 7.06 -9.56 -3.31
C PHE A 26 6.56 -8.17 -2.91
N SER A 27 6.32 -7.27 -3.89
CA SER A 27 5.87 -5.90 -3.62
C SER A 27 4.55 -5.84 -2.84
N ALA A 28 3.61 -6.74 -3.12
CA ALA A 28 2.34 -6.81 -2.38
C ALA A 28 2.57 -7.13 -0.89
N GLN A 29 3.57 -7.96 -0.59
CA GLN A 29 3.90 -8.35 0.77
C GLN A 29 4.49 -7.19 1.56
N ILE A 30 5.45 -6.45 0.99
CA ILE A 30 6.03 -5.28 1.65
C ILE A 30 4.95 -4.21 1.91
N ALA A 31 4.05 -3.99 0.95
CA ALA A 31 2.96 -3.03 1.12
C ALA A 31 2.00 -3.42 2.26
N LEU A 32 1.63 -4.71 2.35
CA LEU A 32 0.77 -5.21 3.41
C LEU A 32 1.47 -5.25 4.77
N ALA A 33 2.75 -5.63 4.83
CA ALA A 33 3.54 -5.63 6.04
C ALA A 33 3.67 -4.21 6.62
N TRP A 34 3.92 -3.22 5.76
CA TRP A 34 3.93 -1.81 6.17
C TRP A 34 2.59 -1.36 6.73
N LEU A 35 1.49 -1.69 6.04
CA LEU A 35 0.14 -1.32 6.48
C LEU A 35 -0.22 -1.95 7.84
N LEU A 36 0.14 -3.22 8.06
CA LEU A 36 -0.04 -3.92 9.32
C LEU A 36 0.81 -3.33 10.45
N ALA A 37 1.98 -2.77 10.14
CA ALA A 37 2.88 -2.18 11.12
C ALA A 37 2.46 -0.78 11.59
N GLN A 38 1.58 -0.08 10.87
CA GLN A 38 1.19 1.30 11.20
C GLN A 38 0.45 1.39 12.53
N GLN A 39 -0.50 0.48 12.81
CA GLN A 39 -1.25 0.43 14.07
C GLN A 39 -1.79 -0.99 14.34
N PRO A 40 -1.89 -1.43 15.62
CA PRO A 40 -2.36 -2.77 15.97
C PRO A 40 -3.78 -3.12 15.52
N TRP A 41 -4.64 -2.12 15.29
CA TRP A 41 -6.03 -2.30 14.88
C TRP A 41 -6.26 -2.22 13.36
N ILE A 42 -5.20 -2.07 12.56
CA ILE A 42 -5.34 -2.04 11.10
C ILE A 42 -5.46 -3.47 10.59
N MET A 43 -6.64 -3.78 10.02
CA MET A 43 -6.95 -5.05 9.38
C MET A 43 -7.14 -4.82 7.87
N PRO A 44 -6.10 -5.02 7.04
CA PRO A 44 -6.23 -4.90 5.60
C PRO A 44 -7.14 -6.00 5.04
N ILE A 45 -7.93 -5.66 4.02
CA ILE A 45 -8.86 -6.57 3.35
C ILE A 45 -8.41 -6.77 1.89
N PRO A 46 -7.26 -7.43 1.65
CA PRO A 46 -6.72 -7.55 0.31
C PRO A 46 -7.59 -8.49 -0.54
N GLY A 47 -8.15 -7.98 -1.63
CA GLY A 47 -8.88 -8.77 -2.60
C GLY A 47 -7.94 -9.39 -3.64
N THR A 48 -8.13 -10.68 -3.96
CA THR A 48 -7.47 -11.35 -5.08
C THR A 48 -8.30 -12.48 -5.64
N THR A 49 -8.12 -12.78 -6.93
CA THR A 49 -8.70 -13.95 -7.61
C THR A 49 -7.67 -15.04 -7.91
N LYS A 50 -6.39 -14.81 -7.57
CA LYS A 50 -5.27 -15.69 -7.91
C LYS A 50 -4.68 -16.34 -6.67
N LEU A 51 -4.48 -17.66 -6.70
CA LEU A 51 -3.95 -18.42 -5.56
C LEU A 51 -2.54 -18.00 -5.13
N HIS A 52 -1.64 -17.71 -6.08
CA HIS A 52 -0.30 -17.24 -5.72
C HIS A 52 -0.33 -15.89 -4.99
N CYS A 53 -1.19 -14.96 -5.43
CA CYS A 53 -1.36 -13.68 -4.73
C CYS A 53 -1.96 -13.86 -3.33
N LEU A 54 -2.83 -14.86 -3.13
CA LEU A 54 -3.34 -15.18 -1.80
C LEU A 54 -2.20 -15.64 -0.87
N ALA A 55 -1.35 -16.54 -1.36
CA ALA A 55 -0.18 -17.01 -0.61
C ALA A 55 0.79 -15.86 -0.29
N GLU A 56 1.03 -14.97 -1.25
CA GLU A 56 1.81 -13.75 -1.03
C GLU A 56 1.17 -12.89 0.07
N ASN A 57 -0.12 -12.54 -0.06
CA ASN A 57 -0.83 -11.70 0.91
C ASN A 57 -0.76 -12.25 2.34
N ILE A 58 -0.89 -13.57 2.52
CA ILE A 58 -0.77 -14.23 3.82
C ILE A 58 0.66 -14.11 4.35
N GLY A 59 1.66 -14.33 3.50
CA GLY A 59 3.08 -14.23 3.88
C GLY A 59 3.51 -12.83 4.34
N ALA A 60 2.75 -11.78 3.99
CA ALA A 60 3.03 -10.42 4.44
C ALA A 60 3.03 -10.26 5.97
N ALA A 61 2.19 -11.03 6.68
CA ALA A 61 2.07 -10.95 8.13
C ALA A 61 3.32 -11.47 8.88
N ALA A 62 4.18 -12.24 8.20
CA ALA A 62 5.42 -12.74 8.76
C ALA A 62 6.62 -11.80 8.52
N ILE A 63 6.41 -10.68 7.82
CA ILE A 63 7.48 -9.72 7.53
C ILE A 63 7.55 -8.70 8.64
N GLU A 64 8.71 -8.66 9.30
CA GLU A 64 9.04 -7.60 10.23
C GLU A 64 9.79 -6.48 9.50
N LEU A 65 9.31 -5.25 9.68
CA LEU A 65 9.95 -4.03 9.24
C LEU A 65 10.60 -3.36 10.44
N THR A 66 11.86 -2.99 10.30
CA THR A 66 12.58 -2.27 11.37
C THR A 66 12.03 -0.84 11.50
N ALA A 67 12.23 -0.23 12.67
CA ALA A 67 11.82 1.16 12.89
C ALA A 67 12.43 2.14 11.86
N ALA A 68 13.68 1.90 11.43
CA ALA A 68 14.33 2.70 10.40
C ALA A 68 13.67 2.53 9.02
N GLU A 69 13.30 1.31 8.66
CA GLU A 69 12.56 1.03 7.41
C GLU A 69 11.18 1.69 7.43
N LEU A 70 10.45 1.60 8.55
CA LEU A 70 9.14 2.24 8.70
C LEU A 70 9.24 3.77 8.56
N GLN A 71 10.23 4.40 9.21
CA GLN A 71 10.46 5.84 9.08
C GLN A 71 10.79 6.26 7.64
N GLU A 72 11.61 5.48 6.93
CA GLU A 72 11.94 5.76 5.53
C GLU A 72 10.71 5.61 4.63
N MET A 73 9.88 4.59 4.86
CA MET A 73 8.63 4.38 4.13
C MET A 73 7.63 5.51 4.38
N GLU A 74 7.49 5.99 5.61
CA GLU A 74 6.62 7.11 5.97
C GLU A 74 7.10 8.44 5.35
N ALA A 75 8.41 8.70 5.40
CA ALA A 75 8.98 9.89 4.77
C ALA A 75 8.79 9.88 3.24
N ALA A 76 8.88 8.70 2.62
CA ALA A 76 8.68 8.54 1.19
C ALA A 76 7.19 8.57 0.79
N SER A 77 6.28 8.04 1.61
CA SER A 77 4.84 8.09 1.36
C SER A 77 4.29 9.52 1.42
N SER A 78 4.81 10.33 2.34
CA SER A 78 4.44 11.74 2.52
C SER A 78 4.77 12.63 1.31
N GLN A 79 5.65 12.17 0.41
CA GLN A 79 6.05 12.89 -0.81
C GLN A 79 5.21 12.49 -2.03
N ILE A 80 4.27 11.55 -1.89
CA ILE A 80 3.45 11.08 -3.00
C ILE A 80 2.30 12.05 -3.23
N GLU A 81 2.23 12.57 -4.46
CA GLU A 81 1.06 13.31 -4.93
C GLU A 81 -0.15 12.38 -5.00
N VAL A 82 -1.23 12.75 -4.31
CA VAL A 82 -2.48 12.00 -4.32
C VAL A 82 -3.20 12.27 -5.64
N VAL A 83 -3.25 11.27 -6.52
CA VAL A 83 -3.87 11.39 -7.84
C VAL A 83 -5.31 10.89 -7.82
N GLY A 84 -6.23 11.77 -8.20
CA GLY A 84 -7.66 11.48 -8.33
C GLY A 84 -8.48 11.94 -7.12
N THR A 85 -9.78 12.06 -7.31
CA THR A 85 -10.72 12.45 -6.25
C THR A 85 -11.35 11.22 -5.62
N ARG A 86 -11.65 11.30 -4.31
CA ARG A 86 -12.37 10.22 -3.60
C ARG A 86 -13.82 10.13 -4.05
N TYR A 87 -14.39 11.27 -4.45
CA TYR A 87 -15.76 11.43 -4.89
C TYR A 87 -15.79 12.04 -6.29
N THR A 88 -16.83 11.74 -7.06
CA THR A 88 -17.10 12.53 -8.27
C THR A 88 -17.63 13.90 -7.87
N ALA A 89 -17.50 14.91 -8.74
CA ALA A 89 -18.05 16.25 -8.46
C ALA A 89 -19.54 16.22 -8.08
N ALA A 90 -20.31 15.27 -8.63
CA ALA A 90 -21.71 15.07 -8.27
C ALA A 90 -21.91 14.47 -6.86
N MET A 91 -20.98 13.64 -6.38
CA MET A 91 -21.03 13.04 -5.06
C MET A 91 -20.51 14.00 -3.97
N GLU A 92 -19.60 14.91 -4.29
CA GLU A 92 -19.10 15.92 -3.34
C GLU A 92 -20.24 16.81 -2.82
N GLY A 93 -21.14 17.25 -3.69
CA GLY A 93 -22.33 18.05 -3.29
C GLY A 93 -23.31 17.33 -2.35
N SER A 94 -23.22 16.00 -2.23
CA SER A 94 -24.05 15.19 -1.33
C SER A 94 -23.39 14.87 0.02
N THR A 95 -22.11 15.24 0.21
CA THR A 95 -21.38 14.92 1.45
C THR A 95 -21.67 15.84 2.63
N GLY A 96 -22.46 16.91 2.44
CA GLY A 96 -22.82 17.83 3.53
C GLY A 96 -21.63 18.57 4.16
N LEU A 97 -20.49 18.56 3.46
CA LEU A 97 -19.26 19.31 3.75
C LEU A 97 -19.17 20.53 2.83
#